data_AF-A0A662M812-F1
#
_entry.id   AF-A0A662M812-F1
#
_cell.length_a   1.000
_cell.length_b   1.000
_cell.length_c   1.000
_cell.angle_alpha   90.00
_cell.angle_beta   90.00
_cell.angle_gamma   90.00
#
_symmetry.space_group_name_H-M   'P 1'
#
loop_
_entity.id
_entity.type
_entity.pdbx_description
1 polymer ?
#
loop_
_entity_poly.entity_id
_entity_poly.type
_entity_poly.pdbx_seq_one_letter_code
_entity_poly.pdbx_strand_id
1 'polypeptide(L)'
;MNTLILALFLVSAWVFFTIYLSTRYQGEYKVRSLRIHFYVPFILVGSTRISKFINRLSRFMTRSVKIFFVVVAIITMLLIMYVLGKSSFLYVKNLLISEEKPPVLSPRLAVALPGLNPIIPISYGIVALIIAVVVHEISHGIVARSEKLEIEDTGVLFFLIPLGAYVNVKEEQLKEASPRTRIKVFSSGPAINVVFALVLLAGLAGMGHFIEAKEGILLLGGIEGTDAYGKVLKGDVLIAIENYSVRYPSDIGAILEDLGKRPGDLVNLTVIRKNEEVKISIVLSDKYNFTGNSSDIGKPFIGIFLVPIDGKALEYCLSAPYRDLFLYLSLPFMRLAPISEPISLMFNVPAPGIFWPVYNTLYWLFWMNIVLGTANVLPAFPFDGYGILQSMLDAAGERLKSMKRLSKPFLIAISIITYILILLPYVGPFVFG
;
A
#
# COMPACT_ATOMS: atom_id res chain seq x y z
N MET A 1 -27.96 20.15 0.48
CA MET A 1 -27.27 20.13 1.80
C MET A 1 -25.80 19.83 1.54
N ASN A 2 -24.87 20.68 1.99
CA ASN A 2 -23.44 20.49 1.73
C ASN A 2 -22.99 19.12 2.30
N THR A 3 -22.28 18.30 1.53
CA THR A 3 -21.82 16.97 1.93
C THR A 3 -21.01 17.01 3.22
N LEU A 4 -20.27 18.10 3.43
CA LEU A 4 -19.56 18.37 4.68
C LEU A 4 -20.50 18.53 5.89
N ILE A 5 -21.61 19.25 5.72
CA ILE A 5 -22.59 19.47 6.79
C ILE A 5 -23.27 18.14 7.16
N LEU A 6 -23.60 17.32 6.16
CA LEU A 6 -24.15 15.98 6.39
C LEU A 6 -23.15 15.08 7.14
N ALA A 7 -21.87 15.10 6.75
CA ALA A 7 -20.83 14.33 7.43
C ALA A 7 -20.62 14.77 8.88
N LEU A 8 -20.54 16.08 9.13
CA LEU A 8 -20.43 16.64 10.47
C LEU A 8 -21.63 16.29 11.34
N PHE A 9 -22.84 16.33 10.77
CA PHE A 9 -24.06 15.92 11.44
C PHE A 9 -24.02 14.44 11.82
N LEU A 10 -23.66 13.54 10.90
CA LEU A 10 -23.57 12.10 11.17
C LEU A 10 -22.51 11.78 12.23
N VAL A 11 -21.34 12.41 12.18
CA VAL A 11 -20.29 12.25 13.20
C VAL A 11 -20.77 12.76 14.55
N SER A 12 -21.39 13.94 14.60
CA SER A 12 -21.92 14.51 15.86
C SER A 12 -23.02 13.63 16.45
N ALA A 13 -23.93 13.13 15.62
CA ALA A 13 -24.99 12.22 16.01
C ALA A 13 -24.42 10.89 16.54
N TRP A 14 -23.38 10.35 15.88
CA TRP A 14 -22.68 9.15 16.33
C TRP A 14 -21.98 9.37 17.68
N VAL A 15 -21.25 10.47 17.84
CA VAL A 15 -20.59 10.82 19.11
C VAL A 15 -21.65 10.93 20.23
N PHE A 16 -22.75 11.65 19.99
CA PHE A 16 -23.83 11.77 20.98
C PHE A 16 -24.46 10.42 21.32
N PHE A 17 -24.69 9.57 20.31
CA PHE A 17 -25.21 8.21 20.49
C PHE A 17 -24.26 7.34 21.32
N THR A 18 -22.96 7.37 21.04
CA THR A 18 -21.96 6.60 21.81
C THR A 18 -21.80 7.13 23.23
N ILE A 19 -21.89 8.45 23.46
CA ILE A 19 -21.95 9.04 24.80
C ILE A 19 -23.17 8.52 25.54
N TYR A 20 -24.36 8.61 24.93
CA TYR A 20 -25.61 8.11 25.52
C TYR A 20 -25.49 6.63 25.92
N LEU A 21 -24.98 5.78 25.03
CA LEU A 21 -24.78 4.35 25.30
C LEU A 21 -23.76 4.13 26.44
N SER A 22 -22.63 4.83 26.40
CA SER A 22 -21.59 4.74 27.44
C SER A 22 -22.14 5.13 28.81
N THR A 23 -22.92 6.21 28.91
CA THR A 23 -23.59 6.61 30.14
C THR A 23 -24.68 5.62 30.57
N ARG A 24 -25.51 5.14 29.64
CA ARG A 24 -26.65 4.24 29.92
C ARG A 24 -26.21 2.87 30.44
N TYR A 25 -25.07 2.38 29.96
CA TYR A 25 -24.52 1.07 30.28
C TYR A 25 -23.25 1.13 31.13
N GLN A 26 -22.91 2.28 31.72
CA GLN A 26 -21.72 2.45 32.57
C GLN A 26 -20.43 1.97 31.89
N GLY A 27 -20.30 2.22 30.59
CA GLY A 27 -19.13 1.87 29.78
C GLY A 27 -19.15 0.47 29.18
N GLU A 28 -19.95 -0.49 29.67
CA GLU A 28 -19.97 -1.86 29.13
C GLU A 28 -21.35 -2.53 29.17
N TYR A 29 -21.66 -3.32 28.13
CA TYR A 29 -22.85 -4.16 28.08
C TYR A 29 -22.47 -5.62 27.83
N LYS A 30 -22.95 -6.51 28.70
CA LYS A 30 -22.57 -7.93 28.74
C LYS A 30 -23.80 -8.82 28.56
N VAL A 31 -23.85 -9.60 27.47
CA VAL A 31 -24.94 -10.58 27.22
C VAL A 31 -24.38 -11.89 26.68
N ARG A 32 -24.57 -12.99 27.44
CA ARG A 32 -24.05 -14.33 27.10
C ARG A 32 -22.54 -14.25 26.80
N SER A 33 -22.13 -14.60 25.57
CA SER A 33 -20.75 -14.51 25.10
C SER A 33 -20.40 -13.17 24.45
N LEU A 34 -21.36 -12.28 24.23
CA LEU A 34 -21.17 -10.97 23.65
C LEU A 34 -20.75 -9.97 24.74
N ARG A 35 -19.76 -9.14 24.42
CA ARG A 35 -19.25 -8.03 25.21
C ARG A 35 -19.28 -6.80 24.33
N ILE A 36 -19.85 -5.71 24.81
CA ILE A 36 -19.86 -4.43 24.09
C ILE A 36 -19.25 -3.40 25.01
N HIS A 37 -18.16 -2.77 24.61
CA HIS A 37 -17.51 -1.70 25.38
C HIS A 37 -17.68 -0.37 24.65
N PHE A 38 -18.02 0.68 25.39
CA PHE A 38 -18.34 2.00 24.86
C PHE A 38 -17.23 3.01 25.19
N TYR A 39 -16.20 3.05 24.34
CA TYR A 39 -15.08 3.98 24.43
C TYR A 39 -15.29 5.18 23.53
N VAL A 40 -16.06 6.17 23.97
CA VAL A 40 -16.47 7.33 23.14
C VAL A 40 -15.29 7.92 22.33
N PRO A 41 -15.41 8.06 20.99
CA PRO A 41 -16.59 7.81 20.14
C PRO A 41 -16.62 6.41 19.50
N PHE A 42 -15.84 5.47 19.99
CA PHE A 42 -15.71 4.11 19.50
C PHE A 42 -16.55 3.10 20.29
N ILE A 43 -16.94 2.01 19.62
CA ILE A 43 -17.60 0.86 20.22
C ILE A 43 -16.78 -0.39 19.91
N LEU A 44 -16.44 -1.17 20.93
CA LEU A 44 -15.85 -2.49 20.76
C LEU A 44 -16.95 -3.53 20.89
N VAL A 45 -17.12 -4.38 19.87
CA VAL A 45 -18.06 -5.50 19.90
C VAL A 45 -17.27 -6.80 19.92
N GLY A 46 -17.16 -7.38 21.12
CA GLY A 46 -16.36 -8.55 21.46
C GLY A 46 -17.16 -9.83 21.68
N SER A 47 -16.48 -10.97 21.49
CA SER A 47 -17.03 -12.29 21.76
C SER A 47 -16.04 -13.20 22.49
N THR A 48 -16.48 -13.81 23.58
CA THR A 48 -15.70 -14.82 24.31
C THR A 48 -15.60 -16.17 23.56
N ARG A 49 -16.30 -16.33 22.43
CA ARG A 49 -16.13 -17.52 21.57
C ARG A 49 -14.86 -17.43 20.73
N ILE A 50 -14.52 -16.23 20.27
CA ILE A 50 -13.31 -15.98 19.48
C ILE A 50 -12.06 -16.21 20.34
N SER A 51 -12.10 -15.83 21.62
CA SER A 51 -11.00 -16.12 22.55
C SER A 51 -10.78 -17.62 22.76
N LYS A 52 -11.84 -18.46 22.73
CA LYS A 52 -11.69 -19.93 22.74
C LYS A 52 -11.01 -20.47 21.48
N PHE A 53 -11.24 -19.84 20.32
CA PHE A 53 -10.53 -20.19 19.09
C PHE A 53 -9.04 -19.83 19.19
N ILE A 54 -8.72 -18.64 19.71
CA ILE A 54 -7.33 -18.22 20.01
C ILE A 54 -6.65 -19.21 20.96
N ASN A 55 -7.34 -19.71 21.99
CA ASN A 55 -6.81 -20.73 22.91
C ASN A 55 -6.41 -22.03 22.19
N ARG A 56 -7.11 -22.41 21.12
CA ARG A 56 -6.75 -23.60 20.34
C ARG A 56 -5.49 -23.36 19.52
N LEU A 57 -5.40 -22.18 18.90
CA LEU A 57 -4.27 -21.77 18.07
C LEU A 57 -3.00 -21.51 18.87
N SER A 58 -3.11 -21.02 20.11
CA SER A 58 -1.96 -20.73 20.96
C SER A 58 -1.11 -21.95 21.26
N ARG A 59 -1.65 -23.17 21.11
CA ARG A 59 -0.90 -24.43 21.23
C ARG A 59 0.16 -24.60 20.14
N PHE A 60 -0.01 -23.98 18.98
CA PHE A 60 0.99 -24.00 17.90
C PHE A 60 2.15 -23.03 18.14
N MET A 61 2.03 -22.10 19.09
CA MET A 61 3.08 -21.14 19.42
C MET A 61 4.15 -21.75 20.32
N THR A 62 4.97 -22.61 19.73
CA THR A 62 6.16 -23.15 20.39
C THR A 62 7.16 -22.03 20.72
N ARG A 63 8.15 -22.35 21.56
CA ARG A 63 9.23 -21.41 21.90
C ARG A 63 9.96 -20.91 20.66
N SER A 64 10.22 -21.80 19.69
CA SER A 64 10.94 -21.46 18.46
C SER A 64 10.16 -20.49 17.58
N VAL A 65 8.85 -20.69 17.41
CA VAL A 65 8.00 -19.78 16.62
C VAL A 65 7.96 -18.38 17.25
N LYS A 66 7.87 -18.29 18.58
CA LYS A 66 7.90 -17.01 19.28
C LYS A 66 9.23 -16.29 19.13
N ILE A 67 10.35 -17.02 19.20
CA ILE A 67 11.68 -16.44 18.96
C ILE A 67 11.79 -15.98 17.50
N PHE A 68 11.30 -16.77 16.55
CA PHE A 68 11.25 -16.40 15.15
C PHE A 68 10.49 -15.08 14.93
N PHE A 69 9.34 -14.89 15.57
CA PHE A 69 8.60 -13.61 15.50
C PHE A 69 9.40 -12.44 16.06
N VAL A 70 10.09 -12.62 17.19
CA VAL A 70 10.98 -11.59 17.74
C VAL A 70 12.10 -11.24 16.76
N VAL A 71 12.73 -12.24 16.14
CA VAL A 71 13.80 -12.04 15.16
C VAL A 71 13.28 -11.29 13.92
N VAL A 72 12.14 -11.71 13.37
CA VAL A 72 11.50 -11.02 12.22
C VAL A 72 11.21 -9.57 12.59
N ALA A 73 10.57 -9.30 13.73
CA ALA A 73 10.26 -7.94 14.16
C ALA A 73 11.52 -7.08 14.32
N ILE A 74 12.59 -7.59 14.95
CA ILE A 74 13.85 -6.84 15.10
C ILE A 74 14.50 -6.56 13.74
N ILE A 75 14.55 -7.55 12.84
CA ILE A 75 15.10 -7.35 11.49
C ILE A 75 14.28 -6.31 10.73
N THR A 76 12.95 -6.39 10.79
CA THR A 76 12.08 -5.40 10.15
C THR A 76 12.27 -4.01 10.75
N MET A 77 12.40 -3.89 12.07
CA MET A 77 12.71 -2.62 12.76
C MET A 77 14.01 -2.00 12.28
N LEU A 78 15.09 -2.79 12.22
CA LEU A 78 16.38 -2.30 11.74
C LEU A 78 16.31 -1.90 10.27
N LEU A 79 15.63 -2.70 9.44
CA LEU A 79 15.47 -2.43 8.02
C LEU A 79 14.66 -1.15 7.77
N ILE A 80 13.52 -0.96 8.43
CA ILE A 80 12.69 0.23 8.24
C ILE A 80 13.41 1.48 8.72
N MET A 81 14.15 1.41 9.84
CA MET A 81 14.96 2.53 10.34
C MET A 81 16.11 2.86 9.37
N TYR A 82 16.74 1.84 8.77
CA TYR A 82 17.75 2.05 7.72
C TYR A 82 17.16 2.72 6.47
N VAL A 83 16.01 2.24 5.99
CA VAL A 83 15.33 2.81 4.81
C VAL A 83 14.94 4.25 5.08
N LEU A 84 14.31 4.54 6.22
CA LEU A 84 13.94 5.90 6.63
C LEU A 84 15.17 6.82 6.72
N GLY A 85 16.24 6.35 7.38
CA GLY A 85 17.49 7.10 7.48
C GLY A 85 18.11 7.40 6.11
N LYS A 86 18.18 6.39 5.23
CA LYS A 86 18.71 6.54 3.86
C LYS A 86 17.85 7.49 3.02
N SER A 87 16.53 7.39 3.10
CA SER A 87 15.63 8.28 2.36
C SER A 87 15.73 9.73 2.85
N SER A 88 15.79 9.95 4.17
CA SER A 88 15.96 11.28 4.75
C SER A 88 17.32 11.87 4.41
N PHE A 89 18.39 11.07 4.44
CA PHE A 89 19.73 11.50 4.01
C PHE A 89 19.74 11.91 2.54
N LEU A 90 19.16 11.09 1.66
CA LEU A 90 19.06 11.41 0.22
C LEU A 90 18.23 12.68 -0.02
N TYR A 91 17.12 12.83 0.70
CA TYR A 91 16.28 14.02 0.67
C TYR A 91 17.08 15.28 1.05
N VAL A 92 17.78 15.27 2.19
CA VAL A 92 18.59 16.42 2.64
C VAL A 92 19.74 16.68 1.68
N LYS A 93 20.43 15.63 1.21
CA LYS A 93 21.52 15.77 0.25
C LYS A 93 21.04 16.45 -1.03
N ASN A 94 19.89 16.04 -1.57
CA ASN A 94 19.33 16.64 -2.78
C ASN A 94 18.92 18.09 -2.51
N LEU A 95 18.30 18.40 -1.38
CA LEU A 95 17.95 19.77 -0.99
C LEU A 95 19.19 20.70 -0.87
N LEU A 96 20.31 20.18 -0.37
CA LEU A 96 21.53 20.97 -0.14
C LEU A 96 22.42 21.10 -1.39
N ILE A 97 22.42 20.09 -2.28
CA ILE A 97 23.33 20.02 -3.43
C ILE A 97 22.61 20.34 -4.74
N SER A 98 21.37 19.87 -4.90
CA SER A 98 20.56 20.08 -6.10
C SER A 98 19.63 21.27 -5.84
N GLU A 99 19.68 22.31 -6.67
CA GLU A 99 18.69 23.40 -6.62
C GLU A 99 17.26 22.94 -6.97
N GLU A 100 17.08 21.64 -7.25
CA GLU A 100 15.79 21.01 -7.45
C GLU A 100 15.05 20.86 -6.12
N LYS A 101 14.00 21.67 -5.95
CA LYS A 101 13.09 21.54 -4.81
C LYS A 101 12.37 20.19 -4.87
N PRO A 102 12.43 19.36 -3.82
CA PRO A 102 11.69 18.11 -3.79
C PRO A 102 10.17 18.36 -3.86
N PRO A 103 9.40 17.45 -4.48
CA PRO A 103 7.96 17.62 -4.60
C PRO A 103 7.29 17.65 -3.22
N VAL A 104 6.34 18.58 -3.05
CA VAL A 104 5.55 18.68 -1.81
C VAL A 104 4.63 17.46 -1.70
N LEU A 105 4.82 16.65 -0.66
CA LEU A 105 3.93 15.52 -0.37
C LEU A 105 2.72 15.96 0.43
N SER A 106 1.52 15.53 0.03
CA SER A 106 0.32 15.76 0.83
C SER A 106 0.40 14.95 2.13
N PRO A 107 0.09 15.55 3.30
CA PRO A 107 0.00 14.81 4.56
C PRO A 107 -0.98 13.62 4.53
N ARG A 108 -1.94 13.64 3.59
CA ARG A 108 -2.88 12.52 3.37
C ARG A 108 -2.17 11.22 2.96
N LEU A 109 -1.00 11.30 2.34
CA LEU A 109 -0.22 10.13 1.92
C LEU A 109 0.44 9.40 3.10
N ALA A 110 0.66 10.08 4.24
CA ALA A 110 1.24 9.49 5.44
C ALA A 110 0.27 8.56 6.18
N VAL A 111 -1.04 8.72 5.97
CA VAL A 111 -2.07 7.95 6.66
C VAL A 111 -2.47 6.76 5.81
N ALA A 112 -2.30 5.52 6.28
CA ALA A 112 -2.63 4.32 5.51
C ALA A 112 -4.13 3.93 5.60
N LEU A 113 -5.03 4.89 5.40
CA LEU A 113 -6.48 4.67 5.44
C LEU A 113 -7.10 4.86 4.05
N PRO A 114 -7.77 3.83 3.48
CA PRO A 114 -8.50 3.95 2.22
C PRO A 114 -9.50 5.12 2.24
N GLY A 115 -9.57 5.88 1.15
CA GLY A 115 -10.44 7.05 1.02
C GLY A 115 -9.86 8.35 1.59
N LEU A 116 -9.04 8.30 2.65
CA LEU A 116 -8.20 9.43 3.06
C LEU A 116 -6.94 9.51 2.23
N ASN A 117 -6.30 8.36 2.04
CA ASN A 117 -5.13 8.21 1.21
C ASN A 117 -5.55 7.91 -0.23
N PRO A 118 -5.31 8.82 -1.19
CA PRO A 118 -5.79 8.67 -2.56
C PRO A 118 -5.12 7.51 -3.31
N ILE A 119 -3.96 7.01 -2.86
CA ILE A 119 -3.31 5.87 -3.52
C ILE A 119 -3.96 4.53 -3.17
N ILE A 120 -4.70 4.46 -2.04
CA ILE A 120 -5.30 3.22 -1.56
C ILE A 120 -6.75 3.14 -2.06
N PRO A 121 -7.09 2.19 -2.96
CA PRO A 121 -8.44 2.07 -3.50
C PRO A 121 -9.41 1.63 -2.41
N ILE A 122 -10.58 2.25 -2.38
CA ILE A 122 -11.61 1.95 -1.37
C ILE A 122 -12.05 0.48 -1.42
N SER A 123 -12.17 -0.09 -2.63
CA SER A 123 -12.61 -1.47 -2.83
C SER A 123 -11.68 -2.50 -2.17
N TYR A 124 -10.48 -2.68 -2.74
CA TYR A 124 -9.52 -3.66 -2.25
C TYR A 124 -8.86 -3.23 -0.94
N GLY A 125 -8.65 -1.92 -0.76
CA GLY A 125 -7.92 -1.37 0.39
C GLY A 125 -8.65 -1.54 1.72
N ILE A 126 -9.98 -1.38 1.77
CA ILE A 126 -10.74 -1.60 3.01
C ILE A 126 -10.67 -3.06 3.42
N VAL A 127 -10.90 -3.97 2.47
CA VAL A 127 -10.82 -5.43 2.72
C VAL A 127 -9.43 -5.81 3.20
N ALA A 128 -8.39 -5.31 2.53
CA ALA A 128 -7.01 -5.58 2.89
C ALA A 128 -6.62 -5.01 4.26
N LEU A 129 -7.06 -3.80 4.59
CA LEU A 129 -6.84 -3.18 5.90
C LEU A 129 -7.49 -3.99 7.02
N ILE A 130 -8.77 -4.36 6.86
CA ILE A 130 -9.50 -5.16 7.85
C ILE A 130 -8.76 -6.47 8.10
N ILE A 131 -8.38 -7.18 7.03
CA ILE A 131 -7.67 -8.46 7.16
C ILE A 131 -6.29 -8.25 7.80
N ALA A 132 -5.54 -7.22 7.42
CA ALA A 132 -4.23 -6.93 8.01
C ALA A 132 -4.32 -6.68 9.52
N VAL A 133 -5.29 -5.87 9.97
CA VAL A 133 -5.53 -5.61 11.40
C VAL A 133 -6.00 -6.87 12.12
N VAL A 134 -6.94 -7.64 11.54
CA VAL A 134 -7.40 -8.91 12.12
C VAL A 134 -6.24 -9.87 12.36
N VAL A 135 -5.36 -10.04 11.35
CA VAL A 135 -4.18 -10.90 11.47
C VAL A 135 -3.22 -10.39 12.55
N HIS A 136 -2.97 -9.08 12.58
CA HIS A 136 -2.12 -8.40 13.57
C HIS A 136 -2.59 -8.67 15.00
N GLU A 137 -3.85 -8.33 15.29
CA GLU A 137 -4.47 -8.42 16.61
C GLU A 137 -4.58 -9.87 17.09
N ILE A 138 -5.03 -10.78 16.22
CA ILE A 138 -5.12 -12.20 16.55
C ILE A 138 -3.74 -12.75 16.91
N SER A 139 -2.66 -12.34 16.24
CA SER A 139 -1.31 -12.78 16.59
C SER A 139 -0.89 -12.36 17.99
N HIS A 140 -1.14 -11.10 18.38
CA HIS A 140 -0.96 -10.65 19.77
C HIS A 140 -1.70 -11.55 20.74
N GLY A 141 -2.98 -11.84 20.47
CA GLY A 141 -3.79 -12.76 21.28
C GLY A 141 -3.21 -14.16 21.39
N ILE A 142 -2.85 -14.79 20.27
CA ILE A 142 -2.30 -16.15 20.24
C ILE A 142 -1.00 -16.21 21.06
N VAL A 143 -0.11 -15.23 20.90
CA VAL A 143 1.16 -15.19 21.62
C VAL A 143 0.96 -14.88 23.10
N ALA A 144 0.14 -13.88 23.44
CA ALA A 144 -0.22 -13.54 24.81
C ALA A 144 -0.77 -14.76 25.56
N ARG A 145 -1.69 -15.51 24.92
CA ARG A 145 -2.25 -16.71 25.51
C ARG A 145 -1.22 -17.82 25.72
N SER A 146 -0.30 -17.99 24.77
CA SER A 146 0.80 -18.96 24.90
C SER A 146 1.81 -18.60 26.01
N GLU A 147 1.82 -17.33 26.44
CA GLU A 147 2.60 -16.81 27.57
C GLU A 147 1.75 -16.73 28.85
N LYS A 148 0.58 -17.40 28.86
CA LYS A 148 -0.35 -17.52 29.99
C LYS A 148 -1.03 -16.21 30.42
N LEU A 149 -1.07 -15.20 29.54
CA LEU A 149 -1.89 -14.02 29.75
C LEU A 149 -3.37 -14.36 29.48
N GLU A 150 -4.28 -13.66 30.16
CA GLU A 150 -5.72 -13.83 29.96
C GLU A 150 -6.23 -12.90 28.85
N ILE A 151 -7.17 -13.41 28.07
CA ILE A 151 -7.87 -12.64 27.04
C ILE A 151 -9.32 -12.54 27.50
N GLU A 152 -9.79 -11.33 27.77
CA GLU A 152 -11.16 -11.11 28.21
C GLU A 152 -12.14 -11.37 27.06
N ASP A 153 -11.88 -10.73 25.93
CA ASP A 153 -12.66 -10.81 24.72
C ASP A 153 -11.85 -10.40 23.49
N THR A 154 -12.42 -10.69 22.32
CA THR A 154 -11.84 -10.37 21.01
C THR A 154 -12.99 -10.01 20.10
N GLY A 155 -12.80 -9.02 19.24
CA GLY A 155 -13.89 -8.58 18.39
C GLY A 155 -13.51 -7.50 17.41
N VAL A 156 -14.49 -6.66 17.09
CA VAL A 156 -14.40 -5.62 16.07
C VAL A 156 -14.53 -4.25 16.72
N LEU A 157 -13.65 -3.33 16.34
CA LEU A 157 -13.69 -1.91 16.67
C LEU A 157 -14.57 -1.18 15.66
N PHE A 158 -15.55 -0.43 16.15
CA PHE A 158 -16.49 0.37 15.37
C PHE A 158 -16.31 1.86 15.69
N PHE A 159 -16.28 2.66 14.63
CA PHE A 159 -16.78 4.04 14.65
C PHE A 159 -18.12 4.01 13.90
N LEU A 160 -18.39 4.89 12.92
CA LEU A 160 -19.57 4.74 12.04
C LEU A 160 -19.53 3.44 11.22
N ILE A 161 -18.32 2.95 10.92
CA ILE A 161 -18.05 1.72 10.20
C ILE A 161 -17.07 0.86 10.99
N PRO A 162 -16.98 -0.46 10.72
CA PRO A 162 -15.91 -1.30 11.27
C PRO A 162 -14.55 -0.71 10.87
N LEU A 163 -13.73 -0.37 11.86
CA LEU A 163 -12.38 0.18 11.64
C LEU A 163 -11.30 -0.90 11.74
N GLY A 164 -11.55 -1.99 12.46
CA GLY A 164 -10.56 -3.05 12.64
C GLY A 164 -11.02 -4.12 13.62
N ALA A 165 -10.11 -5.03 13.94
CA ALA A 165 -10.27 -5.98 15.03
C ALA A 165 -9.59 -5.47 16.30
N TYR A 166 -9.83 -6.13 17.43
CA TYR A 166 -9.05 -5.96 18.65
C TYR A 166 -8.96 -7.30 19.40
N VAL A 167 -7.84 -7.51 20.10
CA VAL A 167 -7.75 -8.53 21.15
C VAL A 167 -7.51 -7.84 22.49
N ASN A 168 -8.47 -7.94 23.41
CA ASN A 168 -8.37 -7.31 24.71
C ASN A 168 -7.56 -8.19 25.69
N VAL A 169 -6.30 -7.83 25.81
CA VAL A 169 -5.40 -8.29 26.88
C VAL A 169 -5.39 -7.21 27.95
N LYS A 170 -5.67 -7.57 29.21
CA LYS A 170 -5.65 -6.62 30.33
C LYS A 170 -4.33 -5.87 30.38
N GLU A 171 -4.38 -4.54 30.33
CA GLU A 171 -3.19 -3.70 30.29
C GLU A 171 -2.35 -3.86 31.57
N GLU A 172 -3.00 -4.09 32.70
CA GLU A 172 -2.34 -4.38 33.98
C GLU A 172 -1.52 -5.67 33.91
N GLN A 173 -2.07 -6.73 33.32
CA GLN A 173 -1.35 -8.01 33.15
C GLN A 173 -0.14 -7.85 32.24
N LEU A 174 -0.25 -7.04 31.18
CA LEU A 174 0.87 -6.73 30.30
C LEU A 174 1.95 -5.92 31.04
N LYS A 175 1.58 -4.94 31.86
CA LYS A 175 2.53 -4.13 32.65
C LYS A 175 3.28 -4.95 33.69
N GLU A 176 2.61 -5.92 34.32
CA GLU A 176 3.21 -6.82 35.32
C GLU A 176 4.00 -7.98 34.70
N ALA A 177 3.78 -8.28 33.42
CA ALA A 177 4.46 -9.38 32.75
C ALA A 177 5.97 -9.16 32.63
N SER A 178 6.71 -10.28 32.68
CA SER A 178 8.17 -10.24 32.50
C SER A 178 8.57 -9.55 31.20
N PRO A 179 9.69 -8.81 31.15
CA PRO A 179 10.14 -8.14 29.94
C PRO A 179 10.24 -9.08 28.73
N ARG A 180 10.67 -10.34 28.94
CA ARG A 180 10.76 -11.35 27.87
C ARG A 180 9.40 -11.77 27.32
N THR A 181 8.35 -11.77 28.15
CA THR A 181 6.98 -12.04 27.71
C THR A 181 6.47 -10.88 26.88
N ARG A 182 6.65 -9.64 27.36
CA ARG A 182 6.26 -8.42 26.62
C ARG A 182 6.92 -8.34 25.25
N ILE A 183 8.24 -8.62 25.14
CA ILE A 183 8.96 -8.65 23.85
C ILE A 183 8.25 -9.57 22.85
N LYS A 184 7.89 -10.80 23.26
CA LYS A 184 7.23 -11.76 22.37
C LYS A 184 5.85 -11.30 21.94
N VAL A 185 5.06 -10.74 22.87
CA VAL A 185 3.72 -10.25 22.57
C VAL A 185 3.80 -9.08 21.61
N PHE A 186 4.54 -8.01 21.92
CA PHE A 186 4.68 -6.85 21.03
C PHE A 186 5.30 -7.20 19.67
N SER A 187 6.23 -8.16 19.61
CA SER A 187 6.82 -8.57 18.32
C SER A 187 5.84 -9.34 17.43
N SER A 188 4.82 -9.98 18.01
CA SER A 188 3.99 -10.95 17.28
C SER A 188 3.07 -10.34 16.23
N GLY A 189 2.51 -9.15 16.48
CA GLY A 189 1.69 -8.42 15.50
C GLY A 189 2.51 -8.06 14.25
N PRO A 190 3.53 -7.19 14.38
CA PRO A 190 4.36 -6.80 13.24
C PRO A 190 4.96 -7.99 12.48
N ALA A 191 5.44 -9.01 13.20
CA ALA A 191 6.04 -10.18 12.59
C ALA A 191 5.03 -11.00 11.76
N ILE A 192 3.80 -11.21 12.24
CA ILE A 192 2.83 -11.99 11.48
C ILE A 192 2.42 -11.27 10.20
N ASN A 193 2.31 -9.94 10.21
CA ASN A 193 1.97 -9.16 9.02
C ASN A 193 3.09 -9.26 7.98
N VAL A 194 4.36 -9.18 8.40
CA VAL A 194 5.50 -9.38 7.50
C VAL A 194 5.51 -10.82 6.94
N VAL A 195 5.34 -11.83 7.78
CA VAL A 195 5.29 -13.24 7.35
C VAL A 195 4.14 -13.48 6.38
N PHE A 196 2.96 -12.95 6.68
CA PHE A 196 1.79 -13.09 5.82
C PHE A 196 1.98 -12.35 4.49
N ALA A 197 2.60 -11.16 4.50
CA ALA A 197 2.99 -10.46 3.29
C ALA A 197 3.96 -11.28 2.42
N LEU A 198 4.95 -11.97 3.01
CA LEU A 198 5.86 -12.84 2.24
C LEU A 198 5.12 -14.02 1.58
N VAL A 199 4.14 -14.62 2.27
CA VAL A 199 3.29 -15.67 1.68
C VAL A 199 2.46 -15.12 0.53
N LEU A 200 1.86 -13.94 0.70
CA LEU A 200 1.10 -13.26 -0.35
C LEU A 200 1.98 -12.88 -1.55
N LEU A 201 3.22 -12.42 -1.31
CA LEU A 201 4.21 -12.12 -2.33
C LEU A 201 4.57 -13.36 -3.15
N ALA A 202 4.74 -14.52 -2.51
CA ALA A 202 4.96 -15.79 -3.20
C ALA A 202 3.76 -16.18 -4.09
N GLY A 203 2.53 -15.98 -3.59
CA GLY A 203 1.31 -16.17 -4.37
C GLY A 203 1.21 -15.23 -5.58
N LEU A 204 1.57 -13.95 -5.39
CA LEU A 204 1.61 -12.94 -6.45
C LEU A 204 2.65 -13.26 -7.51
N ALA A 205 3.85 -13.69 -7.11
CA ALA A 205 4.88 -14.16 -8.03
C ALA A 205 4.38 -15.38 -8.84
N GLY A 206 3.72 -16.34 -8.18
CA GLY A 206 3.09 -17.48 -8.85
C GLY A 206 2.04 -17.06 -9.89
N MET A 207 1.14 -16.14 -9.53
CA MET A 207 0.14 -15.62 -10.47
C MET A 207 0.77 -14.80 -11.60
N GLY A 208 1.85 -14.07 -11.31
CA GLY A 208 2.52 -13.22 -12.29
C GLY A 208 3.14 -13.98 -13.45
N HIS A 209 3.40 -15.29 -13.33
CA HIS A 209 3.83 -16.15 -14.45
C HIS A 209 2.75 -16.35 -15.53
N PHE A 210 1.49 -16.06 -15.22
CA PHE A 210 0.39 -16.10 -16.19
C PHE A 210 0.14 -14.73 -16.86
N ILE A 211 0.94 -13.72 -16.54
CA ILE A 211 0.87 -12.40 -17.15
C ILE A 211 1.87 -12.38 -18.30
N GLU A 212 1.37 -12.21 -19.51
CA GLU A 212 2.20 -12.07 -20.71
C GLU A 212 1.88 -10.73 -21.37
N ALA A 213 2.86 -9.83 -21.46
CA ALA A 213 2.67 -8.58 -22.19
C ALA A 213 2.56 -8.86 -23.68
N LYS A 214 1.55 -8.25 -24.29
CA LYS A 214 1.43 -8.10 -25.73
C LYS A 214 2.60 -7.26 -26.24
N GLU A 215 3.11 -7.62 -27.41
CA GLU A 215 4.08 -6.78 -28.09
C GLU A 215 3.38 -5.48 -28.56
N GLY A 216 4.09 -4.35 -28.51
CA GLY A 216 3.60 -3.06 -28.98
C GLY A 216 3.15 -2.08 -27.89
N ILE A 217 2.50 -0.99 -28.32
CA ILE A 217 2.11 0.13 -27.47
C ILE A 217 0.59 0.19 -27.35
N LEU A 218 0.08 0.22 -26.13
CA LEU A 218 -1.34 0.38 -25.86
C LEU A 218 -1.83 1.79 -26.22
N LEU A 219 -2.89 1.84 -27.03
CA LEU A 219 -3.56 3.07 -27.47
C LEU A 219 -4.87 3.29 -26.69
N LEU A 220 -5.15 4.55 -26.40
CA LEU A 220 -6.39 5.03 -25.80
C LEU A 220 -7.40 5.55 -26.82
N GLY A 221 -6.97 5.72 -28.07
CA GLY A 221 -7.79 6.18 -29.19
C GLY A 221 -7.08 7.24 -30.04
N GLY A 222 -7.76 7.71 -31.08
CA GLY A 222 -7.32 8.87 -31.87
C GLY A 222 -7.65 10.21 -31.20
N ILE A 223 -6.88 11.24 -31.53
CA ILE A 223 -7.06 12.64 -31.07
C ILE A 223 -8.09 13.33 -31.96
N GLU A 224 -9.07 14.00 -31.34
CA GLU A 224 -10.10 14.75 -32.07
C GLU A 224 -9.48 15.77 -33.03
N GLY A 225 -10.00 15.84 -34.27
CA GLY A 225 -9.45 16.66 -35.34
C GLY A 225 -8.35 16.00 -36.18
N THR A 226 -7.92 14.78 -35.84
CA THR A 226 -7.02 13.96 -36.68
C THR A 226 -7.80 12.83 -37.37
N ASP A 227 -7.23 12.28 -38.45
CA ASP A 227 -7.82 11.13 -39.14
C ASP A 227 -7.81 9.83 -38.31
N ALA A 228 -6.96 9.76 -37.28
CA ALA A 228 -6.97 8.67 -36.32
C ALA A 228 -8.24 8.63 -35.45
N TYR A 229 -8.93 9.78 -35.30
CA TYR A 229 -10.13 9.89 -34.49
C TYR A 229 -11.25 8.97 -35.01
N GLY A 230 -11.79 8.13 -34.13
CA GLY A 230 -12.81 7.13 -34.50
C GLY A 230 -12.27 5.91 -35.25
N LYS A 231 -11.08 5.96 -35.87
CA LYS A 231 -10.44 4.81 -36.50
C LYS A 231 -9.63 3.97 -35.52
N VAL A 232 -8.84 4.63 -34.67
CA VAL A 232 -8.09 4.03 -33.57
C VAL A 232 -8.98 4.00 -32.33
N LEU A 233 -9.14 2.82 -31.73
CA LEU A 233 -10.03 2.59 -30.61
C LEU A 233 -9.24 2.36 -29.32
N LYS A 234 -9.87 2.68 -28.19
CA LYS A 234 -9.33 2.37 -26.86
C LYS A 234 -9.10 0.86 -26.75
N GLY A 235 -7.88 0.46 -26.37
CA GLY A 235 -7.49 -0.94 -26.21
C GLY A 235 -6.80 -1.55 -27.42
N ASP A 236 -6.69 -0.82 -28.54
CA ASP A 236 -5.81 -1.20 -29.64
C ASP A 236 -4.35 -1.23 -29.15
N VAL A 237 -3.57 -2.21 -29.60
CA VAL A 237 -2.12 -2.28 -29.33
C VAL A 237 -1.36 -2.10 -30.64
N LEU A 238 -0.65 -0.98 -30.79
CA LEU A 238 0.15 -0.66 -31.98
C LEU A 238 1.40 -1.53 -32.03
N ILE A 239 1.50 -2.39 -33.05
CA ILE A 239 2.64 -3.29 -33.24
C ILE A 239 3.53 -2.89 -34.41
N ALA A 240 3.00 -2.19 -35.41
CA ALA A 240 3.80 -1.72 -36.55
C ALA A 240 3.23 -0.46 -37.21
N ILE A 241 4.13 0.30 -37.84
CA ILE A 241 3.82 1.40 -38.77
C ILE A 241 4.47 1.02 -40.11
N GLU A 242 3.64 0.82 -41.13
CA GLU A 242 4.05 0.17 -42.38
C GLU A 242 4.74 -1.18 -42.11
N ASN A 243 6.04 -1.28 -42.40
CA ASN A 243 6.86 -2.47 -42.19
C ASN A 243 7.76 -2.37 -40.95
N TYR A 244 7.69 -1.28 -40.19
CA TYR A 244 8.52 -1.05 -39.01
C TYR A 244 7.80 -1.49 -37.75
N SER A 245 8.41 -2.40 -36.99
CA SER A 245 7.90 -2.81 -35.68
C SER A 245 7.99 -1.66 -34.68
N VAL A 246 6.94 -1.45 -33.90
CA VAL A 246 6.87 -0.44 -32.85
C VAL A 246 6.94 -1.13 -31.49
N ARG A 247 7.92 -0.77 -30.66
CA ARG A 247 8.07 -1.30 -29.29
C ARG A 247 7.94 -0.22 -28.24
N TYR A 248 8.45 0.97 -28.52
CA TYR A 248 8.50 2.09 -27.59
C TYR A 248 7.84 3.34 -28.20
N PRO A 249 7.21 4.21 -27.38
CA PRO A 249 6.64 5.46 -27.89
C PRO A 249 7.62 6.34 -28.66
N SER A 250 8.92 6.27 -28.33
CA SER A 250 9.99 6.96 -29.05
C SER A 250 10.16 6.50 -30.49
N ASP A 251 9.80 5.25 -30.81
CA ASP A 251 9.98 4.67 -32.13
C ASP A 251 9.10 5.38 -33.17
N ILE A 252 7.92 5.84 -32.78
CA ILE A 252 6.93 6.44 -33.68
C ILE A 252 7.53 7.65 -34.41
N GLY A 253 8.17 8.56 -33.68
CA GLY A 253 8.77 9.75 -34.27
C GLY A 253 9.90 9.41 -35.23
N ALA A 254 10.80 8.52 -34.81
CA ALA A 254 11.94 8.07 -35.62
C ALA A 254 11.50 7.34 -36.89
N ILE A 255 10.47 6.48 -36.81
CA ILE A 255 9.93 5.75 -37.96
C ILE A 255 9.33 6.70 -38.99
N LEU A 256 8.56 7.71 -38.57
CA LEU A 256 7.97 8.67 -39.51
C LEU A 256 9.04 9.51 -40.22
N GLU A 257 10.12 9.85 -39.52
CA GLU A 257 11.27 10.57 -40.07
C GLU A 257 12.05 9.70 -41.07
N ASP A 258 12.35 8.44 -40.73
CA ASP A 258 13.02 7.48 -41.61
C ASP A 258 12.22 7.18 -42.89
N LEU A 259 10.88 7.12 -42.75
CA LEU A 259 9.96 6.99 -43.88
C LEU A 259 9.81 8.29 -44.71
N GLY A 260 10.41 9.41 -44.28
CA GLY A 260 10.33 10.70 -44.96
C GLY A 260 8.91 11.29 -45.05
N LYS A 261 8.02 10.90 -44.11
CA LYS A 261 6.60 11.26 -44.16
C LYS A 261 6.36 12.73 -43.82
N ARG A 262 5.37 13.32 -44.47
CA ARG A 262 4.93 14.70 -44.28
C ARG A 262 3.45 14.77 -43.89
N PRO A 263 3.00 15.88 -43.29
CA PRO A 263 1.58 16.14 -43.15
C PRO A 263 0.84 15.98 -44.48
N GLY A 264 -0.29 15.28 -44.47
CA GLY A 264 -1.08 14.92 -45.65
C GLY A 264 -0.77 13.53 -46.23
N ASP A 265 0.37 12.92 -45.89
CA ASP A 265 0.71 11.57 -46.36
C ASP A 265 -0.13 10.51 -45.64
N LEU A 266 -0.38 9.40 -46.35
CA LEU A 266 -1.03 8.23 -45.78
C LEU A 266 0.00 7.28 -45.15
N VAL A 267 -0.35 6.73 -44.00
CA VAL A 267 0.41 5.70 -43.29
C VAL A 267 -0.50 4.57 -42.82
N ASN A 268 -0.04 3.32 -42.93
CA ASN A 268 -0.75 2.16 -42.39
C ASN A 268 -0.25 1.81 -41.00
N LEU A 269 -1.14 1.82 -40.02
CA LEU A 269 -0.90 1.25 -38.70
C LEU A 269 -1.36 -0.20 -38.68
N THR A 270 -0.57 -1.06 -38.06
CA THR A 270 -0.98 -2.43 -37.73
C THR A 270 -1.21 -2.49 -36.22
N VAL A 271 -2.44 -2.78 -35.80
CA VAL A 271 -2.83 -2.85 -34.40
C VAL A 271 -3.44 -4.20 -34.05
N ILE A 272 -3.26 -4.65 -32.82
CA ILE A 272 -4.02 -5.78 -32.26
C ILE A 272 -5.30 -5.23 -31.62
N ARG A 273 -6.45 -5.60 -32.17
CA ARG A 273 -7.78 -5.26 -31.67
C ARG A 273 -8.53 -6.54 -31.33
N LYS A 274 -8.93 -6.72 -30.06
CA LYS A 274 -9.61 -7.95 -29.58
C LYS A 274 -8.88 -9.24 -29.97
N ASN A 275 -7.53 -9.21 -29.93
CA ASN A 275 -6.64 -10.30 -30.33
C ASN A 275 -6.59 -10.62 -31.83
N GLU A 276 -7.12 -9.75 -32.68
CA GLU A 276 -6.99 -9.83 -34.14
C GLU A 276 -6.12 -8.69 -34.66
N GLU A 277 -5.33 -8.97 -35.69
CA GLU A 277 -4.52 -7.95 -36.37
C GLU A 277 -5.42 -7.14 -37.32
N VAL A 278 -5.43 -5.81 -37.14
CA VAL A 278 -6.21 -4.87 -37.93
C VAL A 278 -5.28 -3.81 -38.51
N LYS A 279 -5.36 -3.63 -39.82
CA LYS A 279 -4.67 -2.54 -40.52
C LYS A 279 -5.55 -1.30 -40.61
N ILE A 280 -5.02 -0.16 -40.19
CA ILE A 280 -5.72 1.12 -40.14
C ILE A 280 -4.91 2.13 -40.95
N SER A 281 -5.48 2.62 -42.05
CA SER A 281 -4.87 3.69 -42.84
C SER A 281 -5.24 5.06 -42.29
N ILE A 282 -4.22 5.88 -42.01
CA ILE A 282 -4.34 7.20 -41.39
C ILE A 282 -3.65 8.25 -42.25
N VAL A 283 -4.32 9.37 -42.46
CA VAL A 283 -3.72 10.59 -43.04
C VAL A 283 -3.03 11.39 -41.94
N LEU A 284 -1.74 11.64 -42.11
CA LEU A 284 -0.93 12.37 -41.14
C LEU A 284 -1.35 13.83 -41.08
N SER A 285 -1.48 14.36 -39.87
CA SER A 285 -1.77 15.77 -39.61
C SER A 285 -0.48 16.56 -39.42
N ASP A 286 -0.56 17.90 -39.48
CA ASP A 286 0.54 18.75 -39.04
C ASP A 286 0.56 18.82 -37.51
N LYS A 287 1.68 18.45 -36.90
CA LYS A 287 1.85 18.42 -35.45
C LYS A 287 1.62 19.78 -34.80
N TYR A 288 1.97 20.88 -35.49
CA TYR A 288 1.78 22.24 -35.00
C TYR A 288 0.32 22.54 -34.63
N ASN A 289 -0.63 21.99 -35.40
CA ASN A 289 -2.06 22.23 -35.17
C ASN A 289 -2.55 21.71 -33.80
N PHE A 290 -1.78 20.83 -33.16
CA PHE A 290 -2.13 20.22 -31.87
C PHE A 290 -1.22 20.67 -30.73
N THR A 291 0.03 21.04 -31.01
CA THR A 291 0.98 21.48 -29.97
C THR A 291 1.08 23.00 -29.84
N GLY A 292 0.76 23.76 -30.90
CA GLY A 292 0.96 25.20 -30.97
C GLY A 292 2.44 25.64 -30.93
N ASN A 293 3.38 24.70 -30.97
CA ASN A 293 4.82 24.97 -30.85
C ASN A 293 5.43 25.17 -32.24
N SER A 294 6.07 26.32 -32.50
CA SER A 294 6.67 26.63 -33.80
C SER A 294 7.72 25.61 -34.25
N SER A 295 8.39 24.92 -33.33
CA SER A 295 9.35 23.86 -33.65
C SER A 295 8.69 22.58 -34.22
N ASP A 296 7.38 22.46 -34.15
CA ASP A 296 6.61 21.31 -34.67
C ASP A 296 5.99 21.56 -36.06
N ILE A 297 6.15 22.76 -36.63
CA ILE A 297 5.61 23.10 -37.96
C ILE A 297 6.13 22.13 -39.01
N GLY A 298 5.23 21.56 -39.80
CA GLY A 298 5.56 20.65 -40.89
C GLY A 298 5.98 19.25 -40.45
N LYS A 299 5.97 18.95 -39.15
CA LYS A 299 6.28 17.59 -38.65
C LYS A 299 5.03 16.69 -38.77
N PRO A 300 5.20 15.45 -39.27
CA PRO A 300 4.08 14.51 -39.37
C PRO A 300 3.54 14.12 -37.99
N PHE A 301 2.22 14.00 -37.88
CA PHE A 301 1.55 13.63 -36.64
C PHE A 301 0.43 12.62 -36.90
N ILE A 302 0.54 11.43 -36.30
CA ILE A 302 -0.49 10.37 -36.43
C ILE A 302 -1.77 10.75 -35.67
N GLY A 303 -1.66 11.45 -34.54
CA GLY A 303 -2.83 11.82 -33.76
C GLY A 303 -3.37 10.73 -32.85
N ILE A 304 -2.51 10.01 -32.12
CA ILE A 304 -2.93 8.92 -31.22
C ILE A 304 -2.64 9.24 -29.76
N PHE A 305 -3.58 8.90 -28.88
CA PHE A 305 -3.36 8.82 -27.45
C PHE A 305 -2.79 7.45 -27.10
N LEU A 306 -1.65 7.42 -26.40
CA LEU A 306 -0.98 6.18 -26.00
C LEU A 306 -0.71 6.14 -24.50
N VAL A 307 -0.51 4.94 -23.97
CA VAL A 307 -0.04 4.72 -22.61
C VAL A 307 1.48 4.57 -22.65
N PRO A 308 2.26 5.51 -22.08
CA PRO A 308 3.72 5.50 -22.18
C PRO A 308 4.33 4.54 -21.14
N ILE A 309 3.90 3.28 -21.14
CA ILE A 309 4.38 2.24 -20.23
C ILE A 309 4.97 1.13 -21.07
N ASP A 310 6.17 0.68 -20.71
CA ASP A 310 6.75 -0.55 -21.26
C ASP A 310 6.02 -1.75 -20.64
N GLY A 311 5.20 -2.42 -21.47
CA GLY A 311 4.44 -3.60 -21.05
C GLY A 311 5.33 -4.75 -20.60
N LYS A 312 6.48 -4.97 -21.25
CA LYS A 312 7.42 -6.04 -20.91
C LYS A 312 8.14 -5.75 -19.59
N ALA A 313 8.51 -4.49 -19.35
CA ALA A 313 9.07 -4.09 -18.06
C ALA A 313 8.06 -4.28 -16.93
N LEU A 314 6.79 -3.93 -17.15
CA LEU A 314 5.73 -4.13 -16.16
C LEU A 314 5.41 -5.62 -15.96
N GLU A 315 5.33 -6.44 -17.02
CA GLU A 315 5.21 -7.90 -16.93
C GLU A 315 6.30 -8.49 -16.04
N TYR A 316 7.55 -8.12 -16.27
CA TYR A 316 8.68 -8.58 -15.48
C TYR A 316 8.58 -8.16 -14.01
N CYS A 317 8.14 -6.93 -13.74
CA CYS A 317 7.87 -6.45 -12.37
C CYS A 317 6.76 -7.26 -11.67
N LEU A 318 5.68 -7.60 -12.40
CA LEU A 318 4.53 -8.34 -11.86
C LEU A 318 4.80 -9.84 -11.68
N SER A 319 5.64 -10.44 -12.54
CA SER A 319 6.02 -11.86 -12.51
C SER A 319 7.15 -12.18 -11.53
N ALA A 320 8.06 -11.22 -11.32
CA ALA A 320 9.20 -11.38 -10.41
C ALA A 320 9.27 -10.23 -9.37
N PRO A 321 8.22 -10.03 -8.55
CA PRO A 321 8.12 -8.87 -7.65
C PRO A 321 9.20 -8.82 -6.56
N TYR A 322 9.87 -9.95 -6.31
CA TYR A 322 10.99 -10.07 -5.36
C TYR A 322 12.33 -9.58 -5.91
N ARG A 323 12.48 -9.40 -7.24
CA ARG A 323 13.74 -8.91 -7.83
C ARG A 323 13.97 -7.42 -7.56
N ASP A 324 12.89 -6.64 -7.56
CA ASP A 324 12.89 -5.25 -7.11
C ASP A 324 11.64 -4.97 -6.27
N LEU A 325 11.73 -5.34 -4.98
CA LEU A 325 10.63 -5.17 -4.04
C LEU A 325 10.27 -3.69 -3.83
N PHE A 326 11.24 -2.77 -3.94
CA PHE A 326 10.99 -1.35 -3.78
C PHE A 326 10.17 -0.80 -4.95
N LEU A 327 10.50 -1.18 -6.18
CA LEU A 327 9.70 -0.85 -7.36
C LEU A 327 8.30 -1.46 -7.27
N TYR A 328 8.19 -2.72 -6.85
CA TYR A 328 6.90 -3.39 -6.72
C TYR A 328 6.00 -2.72 -5.65
N LEU A 329 6.56 -2.35 -4.49
CA LEU A 329 5.84 -1.61 -3.45
C LEU A 329 5.45 -0.19 -3.88
N SER A 330 6.16 0.40 -4.86
CA SER A 330 5.91 1.77 -5.34
C SER A 330 4.85 1.87 -6.43
N LEU A 331 4.37 0.75 -6.99
CA LEU A 331 3.32 0.70 -8.01
C LEU A 331 2.09 1.60 -7.70
N PRO A 332 1.55 1.69 -6.47
CA PRO A 332 0.39 2.55 -6.19
C PRO A 332 0.72 4.03 -6.32
N PHE A 333 1.94 4.43 -5.94
CA PHE A 333 2.41 5.81 -6.08
C PHE A 333 2.61 6.21 -7.54
N MET A 334 2.96 5.22 -8.39
CA MET A 334 3.02 5.38 -9.84
C MET A 334 1.65 5.23 -10.53
N ARG A 335 0.57 5.02 -9.77
CA ARG A 335 -0.79 4.75 -10.28
C ARG A 335 -0.89 3.51 -11.18
N LEU A 336 0.00 2.55 -10.97
CA LEU A 336 0.02 1.26 -11.65
C LEU A 336 -0.68 0.16 -10.85
N ALA A 337 -1.10 0.44 -9.61
CA ALA A 337 -1.92 -0.46 -8.81
C ALA A 337 -3.18 0.26 -8.31
N PRO A 338 -4.39 -0.35 -8.39
CA PRO A 338 -4.66 -1.69 -8.94
C PRO A 338 -4.47 -1.74 -10.47
N ILE A 339 -4.04 -2.90 -10.98
CA ILE A 339 -3.97 -3.14 -12.42
C ILE A 339 -5.40 -3.20 -12.95
N SER A 340 -5.77 -2.22 -13.75
CA SER A 340 -7.11 -2.01 -14.28
C SER A 340 -7.05 -1.45 -15.68
N GLU A 341 -8.18 -1.38 -16.37
CA GLU A 341 -8.21 -0.75 -17.69
C GLU A 341 -7.81 0.73 -17.59
N PRO A 342 -6.98 1.22 -18.52
CA PRO A 342 -6.60 0.57 -19.76
C PRO A 342 -5.34 -0.34 -19.65
N ILE A 343 -4.54 -0.21 -18.59
CA ILE A 343 -3.25 -0.92 -18.41
C ILE A 343 -3.40 -2.44 -18.50
N SER A 344 -4.47 -3.00 -17.92
CA SER A 344 -4.72 -4.45 -17.97
C SER A 344 -4.86 -5.00 -19.40
N LEU A 345 -5.20 -4.18 -20.39
CA LEU A 345 -5.35 -4.58 -21.80
C LEU A 345 -4.00 -4.87 -22.47
N MET A 346 -2.90 -4.43 -21.87
CA MET A 346 -1.53 -4.71 -22.32
C MET A 346 -1.14 -6.17 -22.16
N PHE A 347 -1.90 -6.95 -21.38
CA PHE A 347 -1.52 -8.30 -20.98
C PHE A 347 -2.54 -9.34 -21.44
N ASN A 348 -2.02 -10.52 -21.80
CA ASN A 348 -2.78 -11.74 -21.91
C ASN A 348 -2.73 -12.46 -20.56
N VAL A 349 -3.90 -12.82 -20.04
CA VAL A 349 -4.07 -13.57 -18.78
C VAL A 349 -5.24 -14.56 -18.93
N PRO A 350 -5.24 -15.69 -18.21
CA PRO A 350 -6.37 -16.61 -18.20
C PRO A 350 -7.58 -15.96 -17.52
N ALA A 351 -8.76 -16.02 -18.15
CA ALA A 351 -10.02 -15.46 -17.62
C ALA A 351 -9.87 -14.05 -16.99
N PRO A 352 -9.59 -13.00 -17.78
CA PRO A 352 -9.25 -11.66 -17.28
C PRO A 352 -10.23 -11.06 -16.27
N GLY A 353 -11.53 -11.36 -16.42
CA GLY A 353 -12.59 -10.91 -15.51
C GLY A 353 -12.51 -11.48 -14.08
N ILE A 354 -11.77 -12.57 -13.88
CA ILE A 354 -11.52 -13.18 -12.56
C ILE A 354 -10.07 -12.94 -12.13
N PHE A 355 -9.12 -13.05 -13.07
CA PHE A 355 -7.69 -12.93 -12.78
C PHE A 355 -7.33 -11.59 -12.13
N TRP A 356 -7.73 -10.47 -12.74
CA TRP A 356 -7.36 -9.15 -12.24
C TRP A 356 -7.99 -8.82 -10.88
N PRO A 357 -9.28 -9.10 -10.61
CA PRO A 357 -9.83 -8.94 -9.27
C PRO A 357 -9.10 -9.75 -8.20
N VAL A 358 -8.73 -11.00 -8.49
CA VAL A 358 -7.99 -11.86 -7.56
C VAL A 358 -6.57 -11.32 -7.34
N TYR A 359 -5.83 -11.03 -8.42
CA TYR A 359 -4.48 -10.48 -8.35
C TYR A 359 -4.46 -9.18 -7.55
N ASN A 360 -5.36 -8.24 -7.84
CA ASN A 360 -5.46 -6.97 -7.13
C ASN A 360 -5.81 -7.17 -5.64
N THR A 361 -6.70 -8.10 -5.31
CA THR A 361 -7.03 -8.40 -3.91
C THR A 361 -5.80 -8.90 -3.15
N LEU A 362 -5.05 -9.84 -3.74
CA LEU A 362 -3.81 -10.35 -3.14
C LEU A 362 -2.73 -9.27 -3.05
N TYR A 363 -2.60 -8.42 -4.07
CA TYR A 363 -1.66 -7.30 -4.08
C TYR A 363 -1.94 -6.33 -2.93
N TRP A 364 -3.19 -5.93 -2.76
CA TRP A 364 -3.57 -5.00 -1.69
C TRP A 364 -3.47 -5.65 -0.31
N LEU A 365 -3.75 -6.95 -0.18
CA LEU A 365 -3.46 -7.70 1.05
C LEU A 365 -1.97 -7.70 1.38
N PHE A 366 -1.11 -7.97 0.40
CA PHE A 366 0.35 -7.92 0.56
C PHE A 366 0.79 -6.52 1.00
N TRP A 367 0.36 -5.50 0.27
CA TRP A 367 0.77 -4.11 0.49
C TRP A 367 0.33 -3.60 1.87
N MET A 368 -0.93 -3.81 2.26
CA MET A 368 -1.44 -3.40 3.57
C MET A 368 -0.76 -4.13 4.72
N ASN A 369 -0.41 -5.42 4.56
CA ASN A 369 0.32 -6.15 5.59
C ASN A 369 1.77 -5.66 5.73
N ILE A 370 2.46 -5.32 4.64
CA ILE A 370 3.77 -4.66 4.72
C ILE A 370 3.67 -3.31 5.43
N VAL A 371 2.70 -2.48 5.07
CA VAL A 371 2.54 -1.15 5.66
C VAL A 371 2.19 -1.24 7.14
N LEU A 372 1.22 -2.07 7.53
CA LEU A 372 0.83 -2.24 8.92
C LEU A 372 1.95 -2.85 9.77
N GLY A 373 2.64 -3.87 9.24
CA GLY A 373 3.76 -4.53 9.93
C GLY A 373 4.96 -3.61 10.12
N THR A 374 5.36 -2.86 9.07
CA THR A 374 6.49 -1.92 9.17
C THR A 374 6.16 -0.69 10.00
N ALA A 375 4.94 -0.16 9.94
CA ALA A 375 4.51 0.95 10.79
C ALA A 375 4.50 0.55 12.27
N ASN A 376 3.92 -0.60 12.62
CA ASN A 376 3.83 -1.02 14.02
C ASN A 376 5.17 -1.44 14.62
N VAL A 377 6.17 -1.78 13.81
CA VAL A 377 7.51 -2.11 14.33
C VAL A 377 8.40 -0.89 14.57
N LEU A 378 7.96 0.31 14.20
CA LEU A 378 8.71 1.55 14.44
C LEU A 378 9.00 1.72 15.94
N PRO A 379 10.23 2.11 16.33
CA PRO A 379 10.62 2.30 17.72
C PRO A 379 10.11 3.64 18.29
N ALA A 380 8.83 3.93 18.13
CA ALA A 380 8.17 5.15 18.57
C ALA A 380 6.78 4.86 19.11
N PHE A 381 6.34 5.59 20.13
CA PHE A 381 4.95 5.52 20.59
C PHE A 381 4.00 5.95 19.45
N PRO A 382 2.74 5.49 19.34
CA PRO A 382 2.10 4.39 20.06
C PRO A 382 2.33 3.01 19.43
N PHE A 383 3.34 2.84 18.56
CA PHE A 383 3.58 1.59 17.84
C PHE A 383 4.15 0.48 18.72
N ASP A 384 3.89 -0.78 18.37
CA ASP A 384 4.38 -1.96 19.11
C ASP A 384 5.92 -1.97 19.26
N GLY A 385 6.66 -1.45 18.29
CA GLY A 385 8.11 -1.35 18.29
C GLY A 385 8.66 -0.57 19.49
N TYR A 386 7.92 0.42 20.00
CA TYR A 386 8.23 1.07 21.27
C TYR A 386 8.17 0.08 22.44
N GLY A 387 7.12 -0.73 22.51
CA GLY A 387 6.95 -1.78 23.52
C GLY A 387 8.01 -2.87 23.45
N ILE A 388 8.42 -3.27 22.23
CA ILE A 388 9.55 -4.18 22.01
C ILE A 388 10.82 -3.58 22.62
N LEU A 389 11.19 -2.36 22.21
CA LEU A 389 12.43 -1.72 22.62
C LEU A 389 12.46 -1.42 24.12
N GLN A 390 11.36 -0.93 24.68
CA GLN A 390 11.22 -0.71 26.11
C GLN A 390 11.43 -2.01 26.89
N SER A 391 10.80 -3.10 26.45
CA SER A 391 10.92 -4.39 27.11
C SER A 391 12.33 -4.98 26.97
N MET A 392 13.04 -4.73 25.86
CA MET A 392 14.45 -5.10 25.72
C MET A 392 15.36 -4.33 26.70
N LEU A 393 15.12 -3.03 26.88
CA LEU A 393 15.87 -2.20 27.82
C LEU A 393 15.58 -2.59 29.27
N ASP A 394 14.35 -2.93 29.61
CA ASP A 394 13.97 -3.43 30.93
C ASP A 394 14.69 -4.75 31.23
N ALA A 395 14.69 -5.69 30.27
CA ALA A 395 15.42 -6.96 30.38
C ALA A 395 16.94 -6.76 30.56
N ALA A 396 17.52 -5.76 29.89
CA ALA A 396 18.92 -5.40 30.06
C ALA A 396 19.17 -4.72 31.42
N GLY A 397 18.22 -3.90 31.89
CA GLY A 397 18.25 -3.19 33.16
C GLY A 397 18.22 -4.11 34.38
N GLU A 398 17.60 -5.28 34.26
CA GLU A 398 17.67 -6.36 35.27
C GLU A 398 19.11 -6.85 35.50
N ARG A 399 19.98 -6.76 34.47
CA ARG A 399 21.39 -7.15 34.54
C ARG A 399 22.32 -5.97 34.85
N LEU A 400 22.03 -4.79 34.32
CA LEU A 400 22.86 -3.59 34.38
C LEU A 400 22.04 -2.39 34.88
N LYS A 401 22.21 -2.00 36.14
CA LYS A 401 21.46 -0.87 36.76
C LYS A 401 21.58 0.44 35.97
N SER A 402 22.72 0.68 35.29
CA SER A 402 22.96 1.84 34.43
C SER A 402 21.94 1.93 33.28
N MET A 403 21.59 0.78 32.68
CA MET A 403 20.62 0.70 31.58
C MET A 403 19.22 1.09 32.04
N LYS A 404 18.85 0.80 33.29
CA LYS A 404 17.57 1.21 33.86
C LYS A 404 17.43 2.73 33.89
N ARG A 405 18.49 3.46 34.25
CA ARG A 405 18.51 4.94 34.30
C ARG A 405 18.45 5.57 32.91
N LEU A 406 19.09 4.95 31.92
CA LEU A 406 19.18 5.48 30.54
C LEU A 406 18.01 5.05 29.64
N SER A 407 17.18 4.10 30.06
CA SER A 407 16.07 3.55 29.27
C SER A 407 15.11 4.62 28.75
N LYS A 408 14.52 5.43 29.64
CA LYS A 408 13.55 6.48 29.29
C LYS A 408 14.12 7.57 28.36
N PRO A 409 15.26 8.20 28.64
CA PRO A 409 15.81 9.22 27.72
C PRO A 409 16.18 8.62 26.36
N PHE A 410 16.71 7.38 26.33
CA PHE A 410 16.99 6.69 25.08
C PHE A 410 15.72 6.43 24.25
N LEU A 411 14.64 5.94 24.88
CA LEU A 411 13.34 5.71 24.22
C LEU A 411 12.71 7.00 23.67
N ILE A 412 12.86 8.11 24.40
CA ILE A 412 12.40 9.43 23.94
C ILE A 412 13.22 9.88 22.72
N ALA A 413 14.55 9.79 22.80
CA ALA A 413 15.43 10.19 21.72
C ALA A 413 15.16 9.40 20.43
N ILE A 414 15.04 8.06 20.52
CA ILE A 414 14.77 7.24 19.35
C ILE A 414 13.36 7.48 18.77
N SER A 415 12.36 7.76 19.62
CA SER A 415 11.02 8.13 19.16
C SER A 415 11.05 9.46 18.39
N ILE A 416 11.74 10.47 18.93
CA ILE A 416 11.91 11.78 18.28
C ILE A 416 12.61 11.62 16.93
N ILE A 417 13.72 10.87 16.88
CA ILE A 417 14.43 10.59 15.64
C ILE A 417 13.50 9.91 14.62
N THR A 418 12.75 8.91 15.05
CA THR A 418 11.80 8.18 14.18
C THR A 418 10.75 9.13 13.59
N TYR A 419 10.15 10.00 14.39
CA TYR A 419 9.19 10.98 13.88
C TYR A 419 9.81 12.00 12.95
N ILE A 420 11.02 12.50 13.24
CA ILE A 420 11.74 13.41 12.35
C ILE A 420 11.94 12.74 10.98
N LEU A 421 12.41 11.49 10.96
CA LEU A 421 12.63 10.75 9.71
C LEU A 421 11.34 10.58 8.89
N ILE A 422 10.21 10.33 9.56
CA ILE A 422 8.89 10.16 8.92
C ILE A 422 8.33 11.48 8.41
N LEU A 423 8.46 12.56 9.18
CA LEU A 423 7.82 13.86 8.89
C LEU A 423 8.64 14.73 7.94
N LEU A 424 9.96 14.52 7.85
CA LEU A 424 10.86 15.32 7.04
C LEU A 424 10.41 15.48 5.58
N PRO A 425 9.95 14.44 4.85
CA PRO A 425 9.50 14.58 3.47
C PRO A 425 8.23 15.42 3.29
N TYR A 426 7.43 15.57 4.36
CA TYR A 426 6.16 16.31 4.33
C TYR A 426 6.35 17.77 4.77
N VAL A 427 7.21 18.00 5.76
CA VAL A 427 7.43 19.33 6.36
C VAL A 427 8.61 20.04 5.72
N GLY A 428 9.64 19.29 5.31
CA GLY A 428 10.86 19.82 4.72
C GLY A 428 10.65 20.80 3.56
N PRO A 429 9.75 20.52 2.59
CA PRO A 429 9.49 21.45 1.49
C PRO A 429 8.91 22.81 1.92
N PHE A 430 8.27 22.89 3.09
CA PHE A 430 7.72 24.16 3.62
C PHE A 430 8.72 24.93 4.48
N VAL A 431 9.71 24.23 5.06
CA VAL A 431 10.72 24.82 5.96
C VAL A 431 11.94 25.30 5.17
N PHE A 432 12.32 24.56 4.12
CA PHE A 432 13.53 24.80 3.35
C PHE A 432 13.26 25.20 1.89
N GLY A 433 12.00 25.26 1.47
CA GLY A 433 11.59 25.51 0.08
C GLY A 433 11.07 26.91 -0.19
#